data_AF-A0A7L3KGR9-F1
#
_entry.id   AF-A0A7L3KGR9-F1
#
_cell.length_a   1.000
_cell.length_b   1.000
_cell.length_c   1.000
_cell.angle_alpha   90.00
_cell.angle_beta   90.00
_cell.angle_gamma   90.00
#
_symmetry.space_group_name_H-M   'P 1'
#
loop_
_entity.id
_entity.type
_entity.pdbx_description
1 polymer ?
#
loop_
_entity_poly.entity_id
_entity_poly.type
_entity_poly.pdbx_seq_one_letter_code
_entity_poly.pdbx_strand_id
1 'polypeptide(L)'
;PRGSPAAQVVQYELGYVVCAAVALLFTVAVPVAGMCFCYCRSRRRCGGRLRAHRRSLGCRRRCLLTCLSFTSLVILVSVSCAFVTSQRVKGQMEPGLRAVPSTLRTLRQHLANVPQGVQMVVDKFEVPRKQINSDLGGLSRSVGLSIHAQLQAMTYAALADLQDRARDLQTSLHHLQIVHRTARALAAARAELEPALRERRRRVVALLDDPRCTSCASVLGRAQSLELGADYSKVPSVEKVLKALVGLPRSDFAEMIRQGNGTFNSIPELAVERMARVIQDLRGDLARTAEKVQTIADGFPLPDYTRPASEALLKAEERSQPYLREAQRFERYRWIAGTALCSIILLILACNVTGMALGAYGLSKREDPSDYECRGEAGAKLLLVGVGLAFLFSWLLVLLVFATFLVGGNIQTLVCRNWVNQEIYK
;
A
#
# COMPACT_ATOMS: atom_id res chain seq x y z
N PRO A 1 7.46 -10.02 49.84
CA PRO A 1 8.78 -9.58 50.36
C PRO A 1 9.65 -8.97 49.25
N ARG A 2 9.41 -7.68 48.95
CA ARG A 2 10.27 -6.89 48.06
C ARG A 2 11.52 -6.53 48.86
N GLY A 3 12.63 -7.25 48.60
CA GLY A 3 13.94 -6.88 49.13
C GLY A 3 14.27 -5.46 48.69
N SER A 4 14.77 -4.64 49.61
CA SER A 4 15.16 -3.26 49.33
C SER A 4 16.16 -3.19 48.17
N PRO A 5 16.08 -2.20 47.28
CA PRO A 5 16.97 -2.08 46.11
C PRO A 5 18.46 -2.04 46.52
N ALA A 6 18.76 -1.59 47.73
CA ALA A 6 20.11 -1.62 48.31
C ALA A 6 20.67 -3.05 48.49
N ALA A 7 19.85 -4.04 48.84
CA ALA A 7 20.32 -5.41 49.03
C ALA A 7 20.68 -6.12 47.71
N GLN A 8 19.99 -5.80 46.62
CA GLN A 8 20.31 -6.31 45.27
C GLN A 8 21.59 -5.67 44.71
N VAL A 9 21.80 -4.38 44.95
CA VAL A 9 23.04 -3.68 44.54
C VAL A 9 24.25 -4.23 45.31
N VAL A 10 24.11 -4.48 46.62
CA VAL A 10 25.21 -5.02 47.44
C VAL A 10 25.58 -6.47 47.06
N GLN A 11 24.61 -7.33 46.74
CA GLN A 11 24.90 -8.69 46.26
C GLN A 11 25.54 -8.73 44.87
N TYR A 12 25.19 -7.77 44.00
CA TYR A 12 25.77 -7.64 42.67
C TYR A 12 27.23 -7.22 42.72
N GLU A 13 27.54 -6.14 43.45
CA GLU A 13 28.91 -5.65 43.62
C GLU A 13 29.82 -6.69 44.28
N LEU A 14 29.28 -7.50 45.20
CA LEU A 14 30.04 -8.57 45.85
C LEU A 14 30.61 -9.58 44.85
N GLY A 15 29.88 -9.93 43.80
CA GLY A 15 30.34 -10.84 42.75
C GLY A 15 31.56 -10.31 41.98
N TYR A 16 31.55 -9.03 41.61
CA TYR A 16 32.68 -8.39 40.94
C TYR A 16 33.88 -8.23 41.85
N VAL A 17 33.65 -7.87 43.12
CA VAL A 17 34.72 -7.73 44.12
C VAL A 17 35.41 -9.07 44.37
N VAL A 18 34.66 -10.17 44.50
CA VAL A 18 35.24 -11.51 44.65
C VAL A 18 36.04 -11.91 43.40
N CYS A 19 35.47 -11.72 42.20
CA CYS A 19 36.18 -11.99 40.96
C CYS A 19 37.45 -11.14 40.80
N ALA A 20 37.42 -9.87 41.20
CA ALA A 20 38.57 -8.97 41.17
C ALA A 20 39.66 -9.44 42.15
N ALA A 21 39.30 -9.81 43.38
CA ALA A 21 40.25 -10.32 44.36
C ALA A 21 40.92 -11.61 43.88
N VAL A 22 40.15 -12.54 43.29
CA VAL A 22 40.69 -13.77 42.70
C VAL A 22 41.62 -13.46 41.53
N ALA A 23 41.22 -12.59 40.60
CA ALA A 23 42.05 -12.20 39.46
C ALA A 23 43.37 -11.58 39.91
N LEU A 24 43.35 -10.61 40.84
CA LEU A 24 44.52 -9.98 41.42
C LEU A 24 45.47 -11.01 42.07
N LEU A 25 44.91 -11.94 42.85
CA LEU A 25 45.68 -13.00 43.50
C LEU A 25 46.39 -13.88 42.47
N PHE A 26 45.71 -14.32 41.41
CA PHE A 26 46.31 -15.14 40.35
C PHE A 26 47.34 -14.36 39.51
N THR A 27 47.08 -13.08 39.22
CA THR A 27 48.00 -12.20 38.49
C THR A 27 49.35 -12.06 39.20
N VAL A 28 49.38 -12.09 40.54
CA VAL A 28 50.62 -12.03 41.33
C VAL A 28 51.19 -13.41 41.64
N ALA A 29 50.36 -14.35 42.08
CA ALA A 29 50.81 -15.66 42.53
C ALA A 29 51.45 -16.50 41.41
N VAL A 30 50.89 -16.45 40.20
CA VAL A 30 51.37 -17.28 39.07
C VAL A 30 52.76 -16.86 38.58
N PRO A 31 53.06 -15.56 38.33
CA PRO A 31 54.41 -15.12 38.00
C PRO A 31 55.41 -15.36 39.12
N VAL A 32 55.02 -15.16 40.39
CA VAL A 32 55.91 -15.41 41.55
C VAL A 32 56.26 -16.89 41.64
N ALA A 33 55.29 -17.79 41.49
CA ALA A 33 55.54 -19.23 41.42
C ALA A 33 56.46 -19.61 40.25
N GLY A 34 56.26 -18.97 39.08
CA GLY A 34 57.12 -19.12 37.91
C GLY A 34 58.56 -18.67 38.17
N MET A 35 58.76 -17.51 38.81
CA MET A 35 60.08 -17.00 39.19
C MET A 35 60.78 -17.92 40.21
N CYS A 36 60.06 -18.39 41.22
CA CYS A 36 60.56 -19.36 42.19
C CYS A 36 60.97 -20.68 41.49
N PHE A 37 60.18 -21.18 40.54
CA PHE A 37 60.49 -22.38 39.77
C PHE A 37 61.74 -22.20 38.90
N CYS A 38 61.85 -21.09 38.17
CA CYS A 38 63.02 -20.74 37.38
C CYS A 38 64.30 -20.65 38.23
N TYR A 39 64.21 -20.00 39.39
CA TYR A 39 65.31 -19.88 40.34
C TYR A 39 65.74 -21.25 40.91
N CYS A 40 64.81 -22.09 41.34
CA CYS A 40 65.10 -23.44 41.84
C CYS A 40 65.71 -24.36 40.75
N ARG A 41 65.34 -24.17 39.48
CA ARG A 41 65.91 -24.90 38.35
C ARG A 41 67.32 -24.42 37.99
N SER A 42 67.59 -23.11 38.03
CA SER A 42 68.94 -22.56 37.80
C SER A 42 69.98 -23.14 38.77
N ARG A 43 69.56 -23.43 40.00
CA ARG A 43 70.37 -24.08 41.04
C ARG A 43 70.40 -25.61 40.97
N ARG A 44 69.88 -26.21 39.89
CA ARG A 44 69.77 -27.67 39.65
C ARG A 44 69.01 -28.46 40.74
N ARG A 45 68.19 -27.80 41.57
CA ARG A 45 67.44 -28.45 42.67
C ARG A 45 66.07 -28.99 42.23
N CYS A 46 65.51 -28.50 41.12
CA CYS A 46 64.20 -28.93 40.60
C CYS A 46 64.22 -29.24 39.10
N GLY A 47 63.72 -30.44 38.74
CA GLY A 47 63.32 -30.84 37.38
C GLY A 47 64.46 -31.08 36.38
N GLY A 48 64.51 -32.26 35.75
CA GLY A 48 65.28 -32.45 34.51
C GLY A 48 66.39 -33.51 34.50
N ARG A 49 66.56 -34.34 35.53
CA ARG A 49 67.36 -35.57 35.35
C ARG A 49 66.46 -36.67 34.82
N LEU A 50 66.77 -37.23 33.66
CA LEU A 50 66.16 -38.47 33.20
C LEU A 50 66.42 -39.53 34.27
N ARG A 51 65.38 -39.87 35.05
CA ARG A 51 65.48 -40.95 36.04
C ARG A 51 65.53 -42.26 35.27
N ALA A 52 66.60 -43.03 35.49
CA ALA A 52 66.77 -44.37 34.96
C ALA A 52 65.48 -45.19 35.16
N HIS A 53 65.09 -45.93 34.13
CA HIS A 53 63.83 -46.65 34.10
C HIS A 53 63.75 -47.70 35.21
N ARG A 54 62.84 -47.50 36.19
CA ARG A 54 62.45 -48.51 37.18
C ARG A 54 61.00 -48.94 36.94
N ARG A 55 60.72 -50.25 36.92
CA ARG A 55 59.36 -50.82 36.73
C ARG A 55 58.33 -50.24 37.72
N SER A 56 58.74 -49.85 38.93
CA SER A 56 57.88 -49.25 39.97
C SER A 56 57.34 -47.85 39.63
N LEU A 57 57.86 -47.17 38.59
CA LEU A 57 57.43 -45.83 38.19
C LEU A 57 56.43 -45.82 37.02
N GLY A 58 56.04 -46.99 36.50
CA GLY A 58 55.14 -47.11 35.35
C GLY A 58 53.71 -46.63 35.61
N CYS A 59 53.15 -46.90 36.80
CA CYS A 59 51.82 -46.42 37.19
C CYS A 59 51.79 -44.88 37.31
N ARG A 60 52.78 -44.30 38.00
CA ARG A 60 52.92 -42.85 38.17
C ARG A 60 53.08 -42.11 36.83
N ARG A 61 53.87 -42.65 35.89
CA ARG A 61 54.04 -42.05 34.56
C ARG A 61 52.77 -42.11 33.72
N ARG A 62 52.06 -43.24 33.73
CA ARG A 62 50.76 -43.37 33.03
C ARG A 62 49.73 -42.40 33.60
N CYS A 63 49.62 -42.31 34.92
CA CYS A 63 48.76 -41.32 35.58
C CYS A 63 49.09 -39.88 35.16
N LEU A 64 50.37 -39.49 35.19
CA LEU A 64 50.79 -38.15 34.75
C LEU A 64 50.49 -37.87 33.28
N LEU A 65 50.70 -38.85 32.39
CA LEU A 65 50.40 -38.72 30.96
C LEU A 65 48.89 -38.57 30.72
N THR A 66 48.06 -39.37 31.40
CA THR A 66 46.60 -39.29 31.33
C THR A 66 46.09 -37.96 31.86
N CYS A 67 46.59 -37.50 33.02
CA CYS A 67 46.25 -36.19 33.57
C CYS A 67 46.64 -35.06 32.62
N LEU A 68 47.85 -35.07 32.06
CA LEU A 68 48.31 -34.03 31.13
C LEU A 68 47.51 -34.03 29.82
N SER A 69 47.11 -35.20 29.35
CA SER A 69 46.24 -35.37 28.18
C SER A 69 44.84 -34.79 28.45
N PHE A 70 44.25 -35.11 29.60
CA PHE A 70 42.96 -34.56 30.01
C PHE A 70 43.00 -33.03 30.14
N THR A 71 44.00 -32.47 30.82
CA THR A 71 44.15 -31.01 30.92
C THR A 71 44.38 -30.34 29.56
N SER A 72 45.13 -31.00 28.67
CA SER A 72 45.35 -30.49 27.30
C SER A 72 44.04 -30.46 26.49
N LEU A 73 43.17 -31.45 26.66
CA LEU A 73 41.84 -31.49 26.03
C LEU A 73 40.93 -30.38 26.57
N VAL A 74 40.91 -30.16 27.89
CA VAL A 74 40.17 -29.05 28.50
C VAL A 74 40.67 -27.69 27.97
N ILE A 75 41.98 -27.51 27.87
CA ILE A 75 42.58 -26.28 27.30
C ILE A 75 42.16 -26.12 25.83
N LEU A 76 42.19 -27.19 25.03
CA LEU A 76 41.79 -27.15 23.62
C LEU A 76 40.33 -26.72 23.44
N VAL A 77 39.41 -27.31 24.21
CA VAL A 77 37.99 -26.93 24.16
C VAL A 77 37.81 -25.47 24.59
N SER A 78 38.48 -25.07 25.66
CA SER A 78 38.39 -23.71 26.21
C SER A 78 38.90 -22.65 25.23
N VAL A 79 40.07 -22.86 24.60
CA VAL A 79 40.63 -21.92 23.63
C VAL A 79 39.81 -21.87 22.35
N SER A 80 39.22 -23.00 21.92
CA SER A 80 38.34 -23.04 20.76
C SER A 80 37.07 -22.23 21.01
N CYS A 81 36.42 -22.42 22.17
CA CYS A 81 35.28 -21.62 22.58
C CYS A 81 35.64 -20.13 22.71
N ALA A 82 36.77 -19.80 23.33
CA ALA A 82 37.23 -18.41 23.49
C ALA A 82 37.49 -17.73 22.12
N PHE A 83 38.10 -18.45 21.18
CA PHE A 83 38.35 -17.93 19.84
C PHE A 83 37.04 -17.70 19.07
N VAL A 84 36.15 -18.69 19.04
CA VAL A 84 34.86 -18.59 18.35
C VAL A 84 34.00 -17.46 18.93
N THR A 85 33.91 -17.37 20.26
CA THR A 85 33.16 -16.29 20.92
C THR A 85 33.75 -14.92 20.62
N SER A 86 35.08 -14.77 20.69
CA SER A 86 35.75 -13.50 20.36
C SER A 86 35.50 -13.06 18.91
N GLN A 87 35.52 -14.00 17.96
CA GLN A 87 35.21 -13.71 16.56
C GLN A 87 33.74 -13.36 16.35
N ARG A 88 32.80 -14.05 17.02
CA ARG A 88 31.37 -13.73 16.94
C ARG A 88 31.05 -12.34 17.50
N VAL A 89 31.64 -11.97 18.63
CA VAL A 89 31.45 -10.64 19.22
C VAL A 89 31.90 -9.56 18.24
N LYS A 90 33.09 -9.68 17.63
CA LYS A 90 33.55 -8.73 16.62
C LYS A 90 32.64 -8.69 15.40
N GLY A 91 32.27 -9.87 14.88
CA GLY A 91 31.41 -9.99 13.70
C GLY A 91 30.02 -9.38 13.86
N GLN A 92 29.46 -9.39 15.08
CA GLN A 92 28.14 -8.79 15.36
C GLN A 92 28.23 -7.33 15.80
N MET A 93 29.26 -6.96 16.55
CA MET A 93 29.36 -5.62 17.15
C MET A 93 29.84 -4.55 16.15
N GLU A 94 30.76 -4.89 15.25
CA GLU A 94 31.33 -3.92 14.30
C GLU A 94 30.31 -3.39 13.26
N PRO A 95 29.44 -4.22 12.66
CA PRO A 95 28.34 -3.73 11.82
C PRO A 95 27.32 -2.91 12.62
N GLY A 96 26.96 -3.36 13.84
CA GLY A 96 26.02 -2.64 14.71
C GLY A 96 26.49 -1.22 15.04
N LEU A 97 27.75 -1.08 15.48
CA LEU A 97 28.36 0.21 15.80
C LEU A 97 28.42 1.15 14.58
N ARG A 98 28.58 0.62 13.36
CA ARG A 98 28.56 1.40 12.11
C ARG A 98 27.15 1.78 11.67
N ALA A 99 26.15 0.95 11.96
CA ALA A 99 24.77 1.18 11.57
C ALA A 99 24.09 2.28 12.40
N VAL A 100 24.44 2.43 13.69
CA VAL A 100 23.77 3.39 14.59
C VAL A 100 23.72 4.83 14.03
N PRO A 101 24.83 5.45 13.57
CA PRO A 101 24.76 6.81 13.02
C PRO A 101 23.93 6.89 11.74
N SER A 102 24.00 5.89 10.86
CA SER A 102 23.16 5.84 9.67
C SER A 102 21.68 5.70 10.03
N THR A 103 21.34 4.85 11.00
CA THR A 103 19.95 4.65 11.44
C THR A 103 19.38 5.93 12.06
N LEU A 104 20.13 6.61 12.93
CA LEU A 104 19.70 7.89 13.52
C LEU A 104 19.48 8.95 12.43
N ARG A 105 20.39 9.03 11.45
CA ARG A 105 20.26 9.94 10.31
C ARG A 105 19.05 9.62 9.44
N THR A 106 18.81 8.35 9.13
CA THR A 106 17.66 7.90 8.33
C THR A 106 16.34 8.18 9.06
N LEU A 107 16.27 7.93 10.37
CA LEU A 107 15.09 8.29 11.18
C LEU A 107 14.83 9.79 11.18
N ARG A 108 15.89 10.61 11.31
CA ARG A 108 15.79 12.07 11.23
C ARG A 108 15.28 12.54 9.87
N GLN A 109 15.78 11.96 8.78
CA GLN A 109 15.32 12.25 7.41
C GLN A 109 13.86 11.84 7.21
N HIS A 110 13.45 10.66 7.70
CA HIS A 110 12.05 10.25 7.62
C HIS A 110 11.13 11.20 8.37
N LEU A 111 11.47 11.59 9.60
CA LEU A 111 10.69 12.56 10.37
C LEU A 111 10.61 13.93 9.67
N ALA A 112 11.70 14.39 9.05
CA ALA A 112 11.72 15.62 8.29
C ALA A 112 10.82 15.59 7.04
N ASN A 113 10.58 14.40 6.48
CA ASN A 113 9.75 14.22 5.28
C ASN A 113 8.26 14.02 5.59
N VAL A 114 7.87 13.79 6.85
CA VAL A 114 6.45 13.59 7.23
C VAL A 114 5.56 14.79 6.83
N PRO A 115 5.97 16.07 7.06
CA PRO A 115 5.17 17.21 6.62
C PRO A 115 4.98 17.27 5.09
N GLN A 116 6.01 16.91 4.32
CA GLN A 116 5.91 16.83 2.86
C GLN A 116 4.94 15.74 2.41
N GLY A 117 4.86 14.62 3.13
CA GLY A 117 3.91 13.55 2.86
C GLY A 117 2.45 14.01 2.99
N VAL A 118 2.15 14.83 4.01
CA VAL A 118 0.81 15.41 4.19
C VAL A 118 0.47 16.38 3.06
N GLN A 119 1.40 17.26 2.68
CA GLN A 119 1.20 18.18 1.55
C GLN A 119 0.98 17.42 0.23
N MET A 120 1.70 16.32 0.01
CA MET A 120 1.53 15.49 -1.19
C MET A 120 0.10 14.91 -1.29
N VAL A 121 -0.52 14.53 -0.18
CA VAL A 121 -1.91 14.03 -0.17
C VAL A 121 -2.88 15.14 -0.57
N VAL A 122 -2.66 16.38 -0.09
CA VAL A 122 -3.46 17.55 -0.47
C VAL A 122 -3.30 17.84 -1.97
N ASP A 123 -2.07 17.85 -2.48
CA ASP A 123 -1.81 18.08 -3.91
C ASP A 123 -2.43 16.97 -4.77
N LYS A 124 -2.47 15.73 -4.29
CA LYS A 124 -3.11 14.61 -4.99
C LYS A 124 -4.63 14.74 -5.02
N PHE A 125 -5.26 15.43 -4.09
CA PHE A 125 -6.70 15.70 -4.10
C PHE A 125 -7.14 16.59 -5.27
N GLU A 126 -6.23 17.42 -5.82
CA GLU A 126 -6.52 18.23 -7.01
C GLU A 126 -6.84 17.40 -8.27
N VAL A 127 -6.28 16.19 -8.38
CA VAL A 127 -6.50 15.31 -9.54
C VAL A 127 -7.97 14.86 -9.64
N PRO A 128 -8.55 14.17 -8.65
CA PRO A 128 -9.96 13.80 -8.68
C PRO A 128 -10.88 15.03 -8.69
N ARG A 129 -10.49 16.15 -8.05
CA ARG A 129 -11.24 17.41 -8.10
C ARG A 129 -11.42 17.91 -9.53
N LYS A 130 -10.33 17.96 -10.30
CA LYS A 130 -10.38 18.38 -11.71
C LYS A 130 -11.20 17.41 -12.57
N GLN A 131 -11.08 16.11 -12.32
CA GLN A 131 -11.87 15.10 -13.02
C GLN A 131 -13.37 15.27 -12.76
N ILE A 132 -13.79 15.38 -11.49
CA ILE A 132 -15.19 15.60 -11.13
C ILE A 132 -15.72 16.89 -11.76
N ASN A 133 -14.94 17.98 -11.75
CA ASN A 133 -15.35 19.24 -12.38
C ASN A 133 -15.57 19.12 -13.89
N SER A 134 -14.75 18.31 -14.57
CA SER A 134 -14.90 17.99 -15.98
C SER A 134 -16.15 17.15 -16.23
N ASP A 135 -16.35 16.09 -15.46
CA ASP A 135 -17.48 15.17 -15.60
C ASP A 135 -18.82 15.87 -15.34
N LEU A 136 -18.88 16.76 -14.33
CA LEU A 136 -20.03 17.61 -14.06
C LEU A 136 -20.38 18.52 -15.25
N GLY A 137 -19.38 18.96 -16.03
CA GLY A 137 -19.61 19.74 -17.23
C GLY A 137 -20.31 18.97 -18.36
N GLY A 138 -20.05 17.66 -18.46
CA GLY A 138 -20.68 16.77 -19.45
C GLY A 138 -22.03 16.21 -19.00
N LEU A 139 -22.26 16.11 -17.70
CA LEU A 139 -23.43 15.45 -17.11
C LEU A 139 -24.76 16.02 -17.60
N SER A 140 -24.90 17.34 -17.67
CA SER A 140 -26.16 17.98 -18.04
C SER A 140 -26.57 17.71 -19.48
N ARG A 141 -25.61 17.78 -20.41
CA ARG A 141 -25.84 17.43 -21.82
C ARG A 141 -26.16 15.95 -21.97
N SER A 142 -25.48 15.07 -21.21
CA SER A 142 -25.76 13.64 -21.24
C SER A 142 -27.17 13.31 -20.77
N VAL A 143 -27.63 13.92 -19.67
CA VAL A 143 -29.01 13.75 -19.18
C VAL A 143 -30.01 14.22 -20.22
N GLY A 144 -29.78 15.39 -20.83
CA GLY A 144 -30.65 15.91 -21.89
C GLY A 144 -30.72 15.01 -23.12
N LEU A 145 -29.59 14.44 -23.56
CA LEU A 145 -29.54 13.45 -24.64
C LEU A 145 -30.28 12.15 -24.27
N SER A 146 -30.16 11.69 -23.03
CA SER A 146 -30.90 10.51 -22.56
C SER A 146 -32.41 10.74 -22.56
N ILE A 147 -32.88 11.91 -22.10
CA ILE A 147 -34.31 12.27 -22.15
C ILE A 147 -34.80 12.32 -23.59
N HIS A 148 -34.05 12.98 -24.49
CA HIS A 148 -34.36 13.05 -25.91
C HIS A 148 -34.46 11.66 -26.53
N ALA A 149 -33.44 10.81 -26.34
CA ALA A 149 -33.42 9.45 -26.89
C ALA A 149 -34.60 8.60 -26.39
N GLN A 150 -34.96 8.71 -25.10
CA GLN A 150 -36.06 7.94 -24.52
C GLN A 150 -37.44 8.33 -25.08
N LEU A 151 -37.62 9.62 -25.38
CA LEU A 151 -38.88 10.16 -25.89
C LEU A 151 -38.96 10.17 -27.42
N GLN A 152 -37.81 10.02 -28.09
CA GLN A 152 -37.65 10.21 -29.54
C GLN A 152 -38.70 9.45 -30.36
N ALA A 153 -38.81 8.14 -30.12
CA ALA A 153 -39.71 7.28 -30.88
C ALA A 153 -41.17 7.70 -30.71
N MET A 154 -41.59 7.99 -29.49
CA MET A 154 -42.98 8.38 -29.20
C MET A 154 -43.31 9.77 -29.73
N THR A 155 -42.42 10.75 -29.56
CA THR A 155 -42.67 12.13 -29.99
C THR A 155 -42.71 12.26 -31.51
N TYR A 156 -41.79 11.60 -32.23
CA TYR A 156 -41.82 11.63 -33.69
C TYR A 156 -43.02 10.87 -34.28
N ALA A 157 -43.43 9.76 -33.68
CA ALA A 157 -44.65 9.05 -34.09
C ALA A 157 -45.90 9.94 -33.91
N ALA A 158 -46.04 10.59 -32.75
CA ALA A 158 -47.16 11.49 -32.48
C ALA A 158 -47.19 12.71 -33.42
N LEU A 159 -46.03 13.28 -33.74
CA LEU A 159 -45.91 14.39 -34.71
C LEU A 159 -46.30 13.94 -36.13
N ALA A 160 -45.92 12.72 -36.54
CA ALA A 160 -46.29 12.16 -37.84
C ALA A 160 -47.82 11.91 -37.92
N ASP A 161 -48.42 11.31 -36.90
CA ASP A 161 -49.86 11.07 -36.82
C ASP A 161 -50.65 12.39 -36.89
N LEU A 162 -50.18 13.43 -36.19
CA LEU A 162 -50.77 14.77 -36.27
C LEU A 162 -50.65 15.37 -37.67
N GLN A 163 -49.52 15.16 -38.34
CA GLN A 163 -49.30 15.65 -39.70
C GLN A 163 -50.27 14.99 -40.70
N ASP A 164 -50.48 13.69 -40.58
CA ASP A 164 -51.39 12.95 -41.45
C ASP A 164 -52.84 13.36 -41.20
N ARG A 165 -53.27 13.50 -39.94
CA ARG A 165 -54.62 14.02 -39.64
C ARG A 165 -54.84 15.45 -40.13
N ALA A 166 -53.82 16.30 -40.07
CA ALA A 166 -53.90 17.65 -40.61
C ALA A 166 -54.09 17.63 -42.14
N ARG A 167 -53.40 16.73 -42.86
CA ARG A 167 -53.59 16.52 -44.31
C ARG A 167 -54.98 16.00 -44.64
N ASP A 168 -55.49 15.04 -43.87
CA ASP A 168 -56.84 14.49 -44.06
C ASP A 168 -57.91 15.57 -43.87
N LEU A 169 -57.76 16.41 -42.84
CA LEU A 169 -58.66 17.53 -42.60
C LEU A 169 -58.62 18.54 -43.75
N GLN A 170 -57.43 18.84 -44.28
CA GLN A 170 -57.27 19.76 -45.40
C GLN A 170 -57.93 19.24 -46.69
N THR A 171 -57.79 17.93 -46.95
CA THR A 171 -58.42 17.23 -48.08
C THR A 171 -59.94 17.19 -47.92
N SER A 172 -60.43 16.87 -46.73
CA SER A 172 -61.86 16.87 -46.40
C SER A 172 -62.49 18.24 -46.58
N LEU A 173 -61.80 19.30 -46.14
CA LEU A 173 -62.23 20.69 -46.35
C LEU A 173 -62.35 21.01 -47.84
N HIS A 174 -61.39 20.58 -48.66
CA HIS A 174 -61.44 20.78 -50.10
C HIS A 174 -62.65 20.08 -50.74
N HIS A 175 -62.91 18.82 -50.37
CA HIS A 175 -64.09 18.09 -50.85
C HIS A 175 -65.41 18.74 -50.41
N LEU A 176 -65.51 19.17 -49.15
CA LEU A 176 -66.70 19.86 -48.65
C LEU A 176 -66.96 21.18 -49.39
N GLN A 177 -65.92 21.93 -49.75
CA GLN A 177 -66.05 23.14 -50.57
C GLN A 177 -66.59 22.82 -51.98
N ILE A 178 -66.12 21.72 -52.59
CA ILE A 178 -66.63 21.27 -53.90
C ILE A 178 -68.11 20.91 -53.78
N VAL A 179 -68.48 20.07 -52.81
CA VAL A 179 -69.88 19.66 -52.57
C VAL A 179 -70.79 20.87 -52.34
N HIS A 180 -70.35 21.85 -51.56
CA HIS A 180 -71.11 23.08 -51.31
C HIS A 180 -71.37 23.87 -52.60
N ARG A 181 -70.34 24.05 -53.42
CA ARG A 181 -70.44 24.77 -54.70
C ARG A 181 -71.33 24.02 -55.70
N THR A 182 -71.13 22.72 -55.84
CA THR A 182 -71.92 21.90 -56.79
C THR A 182 -73.37 21.79 -56.35
N ALA A 183 -73.66 21.58 -55.07
CA ALA A 183 -75.03 21.54 -54.54
C ALA A 183 -75.75 22.88 -54.76
N ARG A 184 -75.09 24.02 -54.50
CA ARG A 184 -75.67 25.35 -54.79
C ARG A 184 -75.93 25.56 -56.28
N ALA A 185 -74.98 25.19 -57.15
CA ALA A 185 -75.14 25.34 -58.59
C ALA A 185 -76.30 24.50 -59.13
N LEU A 186 -76.42 23.24 -58.69
CA LEU A 186 -77.50 22.33 -59.06
C LEU A 186 -78.86 22.81 -58.53
N ALA A 187 -78.92 23.32 -57.29
CA ALA A 187 -80.13 23.90 -56.72
C ALA A 187 -80.59 25.16 -57.47
N ALA A 188 -79.66 26.03 -57.87
CA ALA A 188 -79.96 27.23 -58.66
C ALA A 188 -80.46 26.88 -60.07
N ALA A 189 -79.77 25.98 -60.78
CA ALA A 189 -80.20 25.50 -62.10
C ALA A 189 -81.59 24.85 -62.04
N ARG A 190 -81.88 24.09 -60.98
CA ARG A 190 -83.22 23.56 -60.75
C ARG A 190 -84.25 24.66 -60.52
N ALA A 191 -83.96 25.66 -59.69
CA ALA A 191 -84.89 26.75 -59.40
C ALA A 191 -85.28 27.53 -60.69
N GLU A 192 -84.38 27.58 -61.67
CA GLU A 192 -84.63 28.15 -62.99
C GLU A 192 -85.48 27.23 -63.90
N LEU A 193 -85.18 25.93 -63.96
CA LEU A 193 -85.93 24.97 -64.80
C LEU A 193 -87.31 24.60 -64.24
N GLU A 194 -87.47 24.58 -62.93
CA GLU A 194 -88.68 24.16 -62.22
C GLU A 194 -89.96 24.89 -62.65
N PRO A 195 -90.02 26.24 -62.73
CA PRO A 195 -91.20 26.95 -63.20
C PRO A 195 -91.50 26.65 -64.67
N ALA A 196 -90.47 26.60 -65.54
CA ALA A 196 -90.64 26.33 -66.96
C ALA A 196 -91.19 24.92 -67.23
N LEU A 197 -90.69 23.91 -66.51
CA LEU A 197 -91.16 22.53 -66.62
C LEU A 197 -92.56 22.34 -66.00
N ARG A 198 -92.86 22.97 -64.86
CA ARG A 198 -94.22 22.96 -64.28
C ARG A 198 -95.23 23.55 -65.23
N GLU A 199 -94.89 24.66 -65.86
CA GLU A 199 -95.74 25.33 -66.83
C GLU A 199 -95.94 24.47 -68.09
N ARG A 200 -94.87 23.81 -68.58
CA ARG A 200 -94.99 22.83 -69.68
C ARG A 200 -95.89 21.66 -69.30
N ARG A 201 -95.77 21.12 -68.08
CA ARG A 201 -96.65 20.06 -67.55
C ARG A 201 -98.11 20.52 -67.51
N ARG A 202 -98.39 21.70 -66.96
CA ARG A 202 -99.76 22.26 -66.94
C ARG A 202 -100.37 22.34 -68.32
N ARG A 203 -99.63 22.84 -69.32
CA ARG A 203 -100.08 22.91 -70.71
C ARG A 203 -100.34 21.53 -71.32
N VAL A 204 -99.46 20.56 -71.07
CA VAL A 204 -99.65 19.18 -71.55
C VAL A 204 -100.87 18.53 -70.90
N VAL A 205 -101.06 18.70 -69.58
CA VAL A 205 -102.24 18.20 -68.87
C VAL A 205 -103.52 18.86 -69.40
N ALA A 206 -103.55 20.19 -69.58
CA ALA A 206 -104.71 20.90 -70.11
C ALA A 206 -105.07 20.45 -71.54
N LEU A 207 -104.07 20.14 -72.37
CA LEU A 207 -104.30 19.62 -73.73
C LEU A 207 -104.89 18.19 -73.70
N LEU A 208 -104.40 17.36 -72.78
CA LEU A 208 -104.85 15.97 -72.65
C LEU A 208 -106.21 15.83 -71.95
N ASP A 209 -106.65 16.87 -71.23
CA ASP A 209 -107.94 16.96 -70.53
C ASP A 209 -109.03 17.66 -71.38
N ASP A 210 -108.70 18.14 -72.60
CA ASP A 210 -109.68 18.72 -73.52
C ASP A 210 -110.67 17.62 -74.01
N PRO A 211 -111.99 17.87 -73.99
CA PRO A 211 -113.01 16.91 -74.41
C PRO A 211 -112.89 16.45 -75.87
N ARG A 212 -112.08 17.12 -76.69
CA ARG A 212 -111.76 16.71 -78.08
C ARG A 212 -110.67 15.63 -78.17
N CYS A 213 -110.02 15.27 -77.06
CA CYS A 213 -108.95 14.27 -77.02
C CYS A 213 -109.53 12.86 -76.82
N THR A 214 -109.65 12.06 -77.90
CA THR A 214 -110.11 10.67 -77.82
C THR A 214 -108.99 9.71 -77.42
N SER A 215 -109.26 8.83 -76.45
CA SER A 215 -108.31 7.82 -75.91
C SER A 215 -107.08 8.35 -75.15
N CYS A 216 -107.15 9.57 -74.60
CA CYS A 216 -106.00 10.22 -73.94
C CYS A 216 -105.83 9.88 -72.44
N ALA A 217 -106.74 9.10 -71.84
CA ALA A 217 -106.78 8.83 -70.41
C ALA A 217 -105.51 8.16 -69.84
N SER A 218 -104.89 7.23 -70.58
CA SER A 218 -103.66 6.54 -70.15
C SER A 218 -102.43 7.45 -70.14
N VAL A 219 -102.38 8.42 -71.06
CA VAL A 219 -101.29 9.40 -71.16
C VAL A 219 -101.49 10.54 -70.17
N LEU A 220 -102.75 10.94 -69.91
CA LEU A 220 -103.12 11.94 -68.91
C LEU A 220 -102.60 11.55 -67.52
N GLY A 221 -102.80 10.30 -67.09
CA GLY A 221 -102.27 9.81 -65.81
C GLY A 221 -100.74 9.90 -65.70
N ARG A 222 -100.02 9.59 -66.80
CA ARG A 222 -98.55 9.70 -66.86
C ARG A 222 -98.07 11.15 -66.88
N ALA A 223 -98.77 12.05 -67.57
CA ALA A 223 -98.45 13.48 -67.59
C ALA A 223 -98.72 14.13 -66.23
N GLN A 224 -99.77 13.71 -65.54
CA GLN A 224 -100.07 14.13 -64.18
C GLN A 224 -99.03 13.61 -63.17
N SER A 225 -98.39 12.46 -63.41
CA SER A 225 -97.33 11.93 -62.54
C SER A 225 -95.92 12.47 -62.84
N LEU A 226 -95.74 13.38 -63.81
CA LEU A 226 -94.43 13.96 -64.10
C LEU A 226 -94.00 14.91 -62.98
N GLU A 227 -92.98 14.50 -62.24
CA GLU A 227 -92.30 15.30 -61.24
C GLU A 227 -90.84 15.53 -61.63
N LEU A 228 -90.25 16.63 -61.18
CA LEU A 228 -88.82 16.85 -61.39
C LEU A 228 -88.05 15.89 -60.46
N GLY A 229 -87.44 14.85 -61.04
CA GLY A 229 -86.82 13.75 -60.29
C GLY A 229 -85.62 14.11 -59.40
N ALA A 230 -84.94 15.24 -59.64
CA ALA A 230 -83.71 15.58 -58.90
C ALA A 230 -83.95 16.61 -57.79
N ASP A 231 -84.25 16.17 -56.56
CA ASP A 231 -84.44 17.06 -55.42
C ASP A 231 -83.14 17.33 -54.66
N TYR A 232 -82.46 18.41 -55.04
CA TYR A 232 -81.21 18.85 -54.41
C TYR A 232 -81.41 19.54 -53.05
N SER A 233 -82.65 19.81 -52.63
CA SER A 233 -82.93 20.36 -51.29
C SER A 233 -82.72 19.33 -50.18
N LYS A 234 -82.71 18.04 -50.53
CA LYS A 234 -82.39 16.92 -49.63
C LYS A 234 -80.89 16.77 -49.35
N VAL A 235 -80.02 17.50 -50.05
CA VAL A 235 -78.58 17.50 -49.76
C VAL A 235 -78.37 18.31 -48.47
N PRO A 236 -77.84 17.70 -47.40
CA PRO A 236 -77.65 18.39 -46.13
C PRO A 236 -76.65 19.54 -46.29
N SER A 237 -76.96 20.68 -45.66
CA SER A 237 -76.09 21.86 -45.72
C SER A 237 -74.76 21.61 -45.00
N VAL A 238 -73.66 21.71 -45.75
CA VAL A 238 -72.29 21.63 -45.23
C VAL A 238 -71.78 22.98 -44.70
N GLU A 239 -72.61 24.02 -44.71
CA GLU A 239 -72.22 25.40 -44.41
C GLU A 239 -71.82 25.59 -42.93
N LYS A 240 -72.45 24.87 -42.00
CA LYS A 240 -72.04 24.86 -40.58
C LYS A 240 -70.64 24.26 -40.40
N VAL A 241 -70.37 23.15 -41.09
CA VAL A 241 -69.08 22.45 -41.02
C VAL A 241 -67.98 23.29 -41.67
N LEU A 242 -68.26 23.89 -42.83
CA LEU A 242 -67.35 24.82 -43.50
C LEU A 242 -67.06 26.05 -42.63
N LYS A 243 -68.06 26.66 -41.99
CA LYS A 243 -67.84 27.80 -41.08
C LYS A 243 -66.97 27.42 -39.88
N ALA A 244 -67.16 26.24 -39.30
CA ALA A 244 -66.31 25.74 -38.21
C ALA A 244 -64.86 25.49 -38.66
N LEU A 245 -64.67 25.00 -39.90
CA LEU A 245 -63.35 24.65 -40.43
C LEU A 245 -62.60 25.84 -41.08
N VAL A 246 -63.31 26.88 -41.52
CA VAL A 246 -62.69 28.10 -42.09
C VAL A 246 -61.95 28.91 -41.03
N GLY A 247 -62.30 28.76 -39.75
CA GLY A 247 -61.57 29.35 -38.62
C GLY A 247 -60.22 28.70 -38.32
N LEU A 248 -59.86 27.59 -38.98
CA LEU A 248 -58.59 26.89 -38.82
C LEU A 248 -57.65 27.26 -39.99
N PRO A 249 -56.58 28.06 -39.75
CA PRO A 249 -55.63 28.40 -40.80
C PRO A 249 -54.81 27.17 -41.19
N ARG A 250 -54.79 26.84 -42.49
CA ARG A 250 -54.02 25.70 -43.04
C ARG A 250 -52.50 25.81 -42.80
N SER A 251 -51.99 27.01 -42.58
CA SER A 251 -50.59 27.31 -42.28
C SER A 251 -50.15 26.91 -40.87
N ASP A 252 -51.08 26.87 -39.91
CA ASP A 252 -50.71 26.86 -38.50
C ASP A 252 -50.35 25.45 -38.02
N PHE A 253 -50.94 24.40 -38.60
CA PHE A 253 -50.59 23.02 -38.24
C PHE A 253 -49.16 22.66 -38.62
N ALA A 254 -48.72 23.01 -39.82
CA ALA A 254 -47.36 22.75 -40.27
C ALA A 254 -46.34 23.50 -39.39
N GLU A 255 -46.66 24.75 -39.05
CA GLU A 255 -45.81 25.58 -38.19
C GLU A 255 -45.78 25.08 -36.74
N MET A 256 -46.91 24.69 -36.16
CA MET A 256 -46.98 24.08 -34.83
C MET A 256 -46.22 22.75 -34.76
N ILE A 257 -46.29 21.90 -35.78
CA ILE A 257 -45.53 20.65 -35.87
C ILE A 257 -44.03 20.95 -35.96
N ARG A 258 -43.63 21.92 -36.79
CA ARG A 258 -42.24 22.38 -36.92
C ARG A 258 -41.72 22.92 -35.59
N GLN A 259 -42.52 23.71 -34.88
CA GLN A 259 -42.20 24.25 -33.58
C GLN A 259 -42.09 23.14 -32.52
N GLY A 260 -43.00 22.16 -32.54
CA GLY A 260 -42.94 20.98 -31.67
C GLY A 260 -41.65 20.18 -31.88
N ASN A 261 -41.27 19.96 -33.14
CA ASN A 261 -40.01 19.30 -33.49
C ASN A 261 -38.79 20.12 -33.03
N GLY A 262 -38.78 21.44 -33.25
CA GLY A 262 -37.72 22.32 -32.77
C GLY A 262 -37.59 22.32 -31.24
N THR A 263 -38.71 22.36 -30.53
CA THR A 263 -38.76 22.32 -29.06
C THR A 263 -38.19 20.99 -28.56
N PHE A 264 -38.62 19.87 -29.15
CA PHE A 264 -38.11 18.55 -28.80
C PHE A 264 -36.61 18.43 -29.00
N ASN A 265 -36.08 18.91 -30.12
CA ASN A 265 -34.64 18.86 -30.41
C ASN A 265 -33.80 19.81 -29.54
N SER A 266 -34.42 20.77 -28.85
CA SER A 266 -33.73 21.66 -27.90
C SER A 266 -33.69 21.14 -26.46
N ILE A 267 -34.27 19.97 -26.17
CA ILE A 267 -34.23 19.35 -24.84
C ILE A 267 -32.79 19.22 -24.29
N PRO A 268 -31.77 18.80 -25.09
CA PRO A 268 -30.41 18.70 -24.60
C PRO A 268 -29.84 20.04 -24.09
N GLU A 269 -30.06 21.12 -24.83
CA GLU A 269 -29.64 22.47 -24.45
C GLU A 269 -30.43 23.00 -23.25
N LEU A 270 -31.73 22.73 -23.20
CA LEU A 270 -32.58 23.12 -22.07
C LEU A 270 -32.17 22.41 -20.78
N ALA A 271 -31.73 21.14 -20.86
CA ALA A 271 -31.18 20.41 -19.73
C ALA A 271 -29.89 21.05 -19.21
N VAL A 272 -29.02 21.54 -20.10
CA VAL A 272 -27.80 22.30 -19.73
C VAL A 272 -28.17 23.57 -18.96
N GLU A 273 -29.14 24.33 -19.43
CA GLU A 273 -29.61 25.55 -18.77
C GLU A 273 -30.24 25.26 -17.40
N ARG A 274 -31.14 24.27 -17.32
CA ARG A 274 -31.85 23.92 -16.08
C ARG A 274 -30.94 23.32 -15.02
N MET A 275 -29.95 22.54 -15.42
CA MET A 275 -28.97 21.92 -14.51
C MET A 275 -27.80 22.84 -14.16
N ALA A 276 -27.69 24.03 -14.77
CA ALA A 276 -26.58 24.96 -14.54
C ALA A 276 -26.42 25.32 -13.05
N ARG A 277 -27.53 25.61 -12.36
CA ARG A 277 -27.51 25.92 -10.91
C ARG A 277 -27.01 24.73 -10.08
N VAL A 278 -27.55 23.54 -10.34
CA VAL A 278 -27.16 22.31 -9.61
C VAL A 278 -25.67 22.01 -9.82
N ILE A 279 -25.16 22.16 -11.05
CA ILE A 279 -23.73 21.99 -11.34
C ILE A 279 -22.89 23.05 -10.63
N GLN A 280 -23.35 24.30 -10.58
CA GLN A 280 -22.63 25.36 -9.85
C GLN A 280 -22.60 25.08 -8.35
N ASP A 281 -23.70 24.64 -7.75
CA ASP A 281 -23.76 24.28 -6.34
C ASP A 281 -22.81 23.11 -6.02
N LEU A 282 -22.81 22.05 -6.85
CA LEU A 282 -21.90 20.92 -6.71
C LEU A 282 -20.43 21.33 -6.85
N ARG A 283 -20.11 22.25 -7.77
CA ARG A 283 -18.76 22.82 -7.90
C ARG A 283 -18.36 23.62 -6.66
N GLY A 284 -19.31 24.37 -6.08
CA GLY A 284 -19.12 25.09 -4.82
C GLY A 284 -18.86 24.15 -3.64
N ASP A 285 -19.61 23.06 -3.52
CA ASP A 285 -19.40 22.03 -2.50
C ASP A 285 -18.04 21.35 -2.62
N LEU A 286 -17.62 21.06 -3.85
CA LEU A 286 -16.32 20.47 -4.13
C LEU A 286 -15.18 21.44 -3.76
N ALA A 287 -15.33 22.74 -4.03
CA ALA A 287 -14.37 23.76 -3.62
C ALA A 287 -14.28 23.88 -2.09
N ARG A 288 -15.42 23.90 -1.38
CA ARG A 288 -15.46 23.91 0.09
C ARG A 288 -14.81 22.66 0.69
N THR A 289 -14.98 21.51 0.05
CA THR A 289 -14.34 20.27 0.50
C THR A 289 -12.82 20.33 0.31
N ALA A 290 -12.33 20.87 -0.80
CA ALA A 290 -10.90 21.09 -1.02
C ALA A 290 -10.28 22.02 0.04
N GLU A 291 -10.96 23.12 0.37
CA GLU A 291 -10.54 24.05 1.41
C GLU A 291 -10.50 23.39 2.80
N LYS A 292 -11.50 22.55 3.13
CA LYS A 292 -11.48 21.75 4.36
C LYS A 292 -10.30 20.78 4.40
N VAL A 293 -9.97 20.13 3.28
CA VAL A 293 -8.80 19.22 3.20
C VAL A 293 -7.50 19.98 3.45
N GLN A 294 -7.34 21.17 2.86
CA GLN A 294 -6.19 22.05 3.14
C GLN A 294 -6.16 22.48 4.61
N THR A 295 -7.29 22.89 5.18
CA THR A 295 -7.39 23.34 6.57
C THR A 295 -7.07 22.21 7.55
N ILE A 296 -7.49 20.98 7.27
CA ILE A 296 -7.13 19.80 8.06
C ILE A 296 -5.62 19.56 7.98
N ALA A 297 -5.01 19.66 6.80
CA ALA A 297 -3.57 19.51 6.62
C ALA A 297 -2.77 20.57 7.38
N ASP A 298 -3.19 21.83 7.30
CA ASP A 298 -2.57 22.96 8.02
C ASP A 298 -2.81 22.88 9.54
N GLY A 299 -3.95 22.31 9.94
CA GLY A 299 -4.34 22.10 11.33
C GLY A 299 -3.61 20.96 12.04
N PHE A 300 -2.87 20.11 11.31
CA PHE A 300 -1.98 19.15 11.94
C PHE A 300 -0.72 19.88 12.44
N PRO A 301 -0.45 19.93 13.76
CA PRO A 301 0.77 20.51 14.31
C PRO A 301 1.96 19.55 14.11
N LEU A 302 2.18 19.11 12.86
CA LEU A 302 3.31 18.28 12.45
C LEU A 302 4.65 18.88 12.91
N PRO A 303 4.90 20.19 12.83
CA PRO A 303 6.14 20.78 13.33
C PRO A 303 6.34 20.56 14.84
N ASP A 304 5.27 20.62 15.63
CA ASP A 304 5.36 20.52 17.10
C ASP A 304 5.72 19.10 17.56
N TYR A 305 5.33 18.08 16.80
CA TYR A 305 5.70 16.69 17.10
C TYR A 305 7.02 16.27 16.44
N THR A 306 7.29 16.73 15.22
CA THR A 306 8.48 16.30 14.46
C THR A 306 9.75 17.05 14.88
N ARG A 307 9.67 18.33 15.29
CA ARG A 307 10.84 19.10 15.72
C ARG A 307 11.48 18.55 17.00
N PRO A 308 10.75 18.29 18.10
CA PRO A 308 11.38 17.75 19.31
C PRO A 308 12.00 16.37 19.07
N ALA A 309 11.35 15.52 18.27
CA ALA A 309 11.88 14.21 17.92
C ALA A 309 13.14 14.32 17.04
N SER A 310 13.15 15.21 16.05
CA SER A 310 14.29 15.48 15.18
C SER A 310 15.48 16.07 15.96
N GLU A 311 15.23 17.00 16.89
CA GLU A 311 16.24 17.56 17.79
C GLU A 311 16.80 16.51 18.75
N ALA A 312 15.94 15.65 19.32
CA ALA A 312 16.37 14.55 20.17
C ALA A 312 17.26 13.56 19.40
N LEU A 313 16.90 13.23 18.15
CA LEU A 313 17.71 12.38 17.27
C LEU A 313 19.04 13.04 16.90
N LEU A 314 19.07 14.35 16.66
CA LEU A 314 20.30 15.09 16.37
C LEU A 314 21.24 15.10 17.58
N LYS A 315 20.71 15.39 18.78
CA LYS A 315 21.45 15.28 20.04
C LYS A 315 21.95 13.85 20.28
N ALA A 316 21.16 12.83 19.94
CA ALA A 316 21.58 11.43 20.05
C ALA A 316 22.68 11.07 19.03
N GLU A 317 22.60 11.56 17.78
CA GLU A 317 23.63 11.35 16.74
C GLU A 317 24.95 11.98 17.18
N GLU A 318 24.91 13.26 17.59
CA GLU A 318 26.08 14.01 18.03
C GLU A 318 26.70 13.42 19.30
N ARG A 319 25.88 13.08 20.30
CA ARG A 319 26.35 12.48 21.55
C ARG A 319 26.89 11.07 21.33
N SER A 320 26.31 10.27 20.43
CA SER A 320 26.74 8.89 20.22
C SER A 320 28.04 8.77 19.42
N GLN A 321 28.33 9.68 18.50
CA GLN A 321 29.56 9.69 17.68
C GLN A 321 30.87 9.41 18.45
N PRO A 322 31.21 10.17 19.52
CA PRO A 322 32.44 9.94 20.27
C PRO A 322 32.45 8.58 20.97
N TYR A 323 31.34 8.17 21.61
CA TYR A 323 31.25 6.86 22.27
C TYR A 323 31.38 5.69 21.29
N LEU A 324 30.77 5.79 20.10
CA LEU A 324 30.85 4.76 19.07
C LEU A 324 32.28 4.60 18.55
N ARG A 325 33.01 5.71 18.35
CA ARG A 325 34.43 5.68 17.96
C ARG A 325 35.29 5.02 19.02
N GLU A 326 35.09 5.37 20.29
CA GLU A 326 35.86 4.80 21.39
C GLU A 326 35.53 3.30 21.58
N ALA A 327 34.27 2.92 21.48
CA ALA A 327 33.84 1.52 21.52
C ALA A 327 34.43 0.70 20.37
N GLN A 328 34.46 1.22 19.15
CA GLN A 328 35.12 0.57 18.00
C GLN A 328 36.62 0.39 18.23
N ARG A 329 37.28 1.39 18.81
CA ARG A 329 38.72 1.34 19.12
C ARG A 329 39.00 0.30 20.21
N PHE A 330 38.26 0.34 21.31
CA PHE A 330 38.34 -0.64 22.39
C PHE A 330 38.11 -2.07 21.88
N GLU A 331 37.07 -2.27 21.07
CA GLU A 331 36.74 -3.58 20.50
C GLU A 331 37.86 -4.11 19.58
N ARG A 332 38.49 -3.22 18.81
CA ARG A 332 39.66 -3.58 17.99
C ARG A 332 40.83 -4.05 18.86
N TYR A 333 41.16 -3.31 19.92
CA TYR A 333 42.24 -3.71 20.85
C TYR A 333 41.94 -5.03 21.56
N ARG A 334 40.71 -5.19 22.07
CA ARG A 334 40.23 -6.41 22.70
C ARG A 334 40.37 -7.62 21.77
N TRP A 335 39.97 -7.48 20.50
CA TRP A 335 40.08 -8.55 19.52
C TRP A 335 41.52 -8.91 19.17
N ILE A 336 42.41 -7.92 18.99
CA ILE A 336 43.84 -8.17 18.74
C ILE A 336 44.47 -8.91 19.93
N ALA A 337 44.26 -8.38 21.15
CA ALA A 337 44.80 -8.96 22.37
C ALA A 337 44.26 -10.39 22.62
N GLY A 338 42.95 -10.60 22.45
CA GLY A 338 42.33 -11.91 22.59
C GLY A 338 42.83 -12.92 21.55
N THR A 339 42.99 -12.50 20.30
CA THR A 339 43.52 -13.36 19.24
C THR A 339 44.98 -13.74 19.50
N ALA A 340 45.82 -12.78 19.89
CA ALA A 340 47.22 -13.04 20.23
C ALA A 340 47.37 -14.01 21.42
N LEU A 341 46.59 -13.81 22.49
CA LEU A 341 46.61 -14.69 23.65
C LEU A 341 46.07 -16.09 23.32
N CYS A 342 45.02 -16.22 22.51
CA CYS A 342 44.56 -17.53 22.03
C CYS A 342 45.65 -18.27 21.23
N SER A 343 46.38 -17.56 20.36
CA SER A 343 47.50 -18.13 19.60
C SER A 343 48.63 -18.62 20.52
N ILE A 344 48.92 -17.91 21.61
CA ILE A 344 49.92 -18.33 22.62
C ILE A 344 49.45 -19.60 23.35
N ILE A 345 48.17 -19.70 23.72
CA ILE A 345 47.63 -20.92 24.34
C ILE A 345 47.70 -22.11 23.38
N LEU A 346 47.38 -21.90 22.10
CA LEU A 346 47.52 -22.94 21.07
C LEU A 346 48.98 -23.38 20.90
N LEU A 347 49.93 -22.45 20.99
CA LEU A 347 51.36 -22.78 20.98
C LEU A 347 51.76 -23.60 22.21
N ILE A 348 51.28 -23.24 23.41
CA ILE A 348 51.49 -24.04 24.64
C ILE A 348 50.91 -25.45 24.47
N LEU A 349 49.70 -25.55 23.91
CA LEU A 349 49.05 -26.82 23.63
C LEU A 349 49.84 -27.65 22.61
N ALA A 350 50.36 -27.04 21.54
CA ALA A 350 51.22 -27.70 20.57
C ALA A 350 52.49 -28.23 21.24
N CYS A 351 53.18 -27.43 22.07
CA CYS A 351 54.31 -27.88 22.86
C CYS A 351 53.96 -29.06 23.78
N ASN A 352 52.78 -29.03 24.42
CA ASN A 352 52.31 -30.10 25.29
C ASN A 352 52.02 -31.40 24.54
N VAL A 353 51.30 -31.32 23.41
CA VAL A 353 50.95 -32.49 22.59
C VAL A 353 52.18 -33.08 21.93
N THR A 354 53.04 -32.27 21.31
CA THR A 354 54.29 -32.75 20.70
C THR A 354 55.25 -33.29 21.75
N GLY A 355 55.33 -32.64 22.93
CA GLY A 355 56.12 -33.12 24.06
C GLY A 355 55.64 -34.47 24.61
N MET A 356 54.33 -34.66 24.72
CA MET A 356 53.72 -35.96 25.07
C MET A 356 53.96 -37.01 23.98
N ALA A 357 53.79 -36.67 22.71
CA ALA A 357 53.96 -37.59 21.59
C ALA A 357 55.41 -38.08 21.47
N LEU A 358 56.39 -37.17 21.55
CA LEU A 358 57.82 -37.54 21.56
C LEU A 358 58.20 -38.32 22.83
N GLY A 359 57.62 -37.97 23.98
CA GLY A 359 57.80 -38.70 25.23
C GLY A 359 57.23 -40.13 25.18
N ALA A 360 56.05 -40.32 24.58
CA ALA A 360 55.41 -41.62 24.40
C ALA A 360 56.11 -42.47 23.33
N TYR A 361 56.50 -41.86 22.21
CA TYR A 361 57.25 -42.52 21.14
C TYR A 361 58.63 -42.98 21.61
N GLY A 362 59.35 -42.15 22.37
CA GLY A 362 60.61 -42.53 23.01
C GLY A 362 60.42 -43.76 23.93
N LEU A 363 59.32 -43.83 24.68
CA LEU A 363 59.04 -45.02 25.50
C LEU A 363 58.73 -46.28 24.68
N SER A 364 58.21 -46.15 23.45
CA SER A 364 57.81 -47.26 22.59
C SER A 364 58.96 -47.87 21.77
N LYS A 365 59.96 -47.08 21.37
CA LYS A 365 61.05 -47.52 20.46
C LYS A 365 62.37 -47.69 21.21
N ARG A 366 62.34 -48.53 22.24
CA ARG A 366 63.38 -48.62 23.29
C ARG A 366 64.58 -49.52 22.94
N GLU A 367 64.65 -50.03 21.71
CA GLU A 367 65.68 -50.99 21.28
C GLU A 367 67.04 -50.33 21.01
N ASP A 368 67.07 -49.04 20.64
CA ASP A 368 68.31 -48.28 20.44
C ASP A 368 68.51 -47.24 21.57
N PRO A 369 69.60 -47.36 22.38
CA PRO A 369 69.81 -46.50 23.54
C PRO A 369 70.10 -45.03 23.20
N SER A 370 70.75 -44.74 22.07
CA SER A 370 71.09 -43.37 21.64
C SER A 370 69.89 -42.57 21.11
N ASP A 371 69.04 -43.20 20.30
CA ASP A 371 67.86 -42.56 19.69
C ASP A 371 66.75 -42.27 20.72
N TYR A 372 66.63 -43.14 21.73
CA TYR A 372 65.73 -42.97 22.87
C TYR A 372 66.03 -41.70 23.67
N GLU A 373 67.29 -41.49 24.03
CA GLU A 373 67.71 -40.38 24.89
C GLU A 373 67.50 -39.03 24.19
N CYS A 374 67.80 -38.94 22.90
CA CYS A 374 67.63 -37.71 22.11
C CYS A 374 66.15 -37.29 21.99
N ARG A 375 65.25 -38.22 21.62
CA ARG A 375 63.81 -37.92 21.43
C ARG A 375 63.08 -37.68 22.75
N GLY A 376 63.43 -38.42 23.80
CA GLY A 376 62.89 -38.22 25.15
C GLY A 376 63.33 -36.89 25.76
N GLU A 377 64.58 -36.49 25.55
CA GLU A 377 65.09 -35.18 25.98
C GLU A 377 64.43 -34.04 25.21
N ALA A 378 64.24 -34.18 23.89
CA ALA A 378 63.50 -33.21 23.08
C ALA A 378 62.06 -33.03 23.57
N GLY A 379 61.34 -34.13 23.84
CA GLY A 379 59.98 -34.09 24.40
C GLY A 379 59.92 -33.40 25.77
N ALA A 380 60.88 -33.67 26.65
CA ALA A 380 60.96 -33.01 27.95
C ALA A 380 61.28 -31.50 27.85
N LYS A 381 62.14 -31.10 26.89
CA LYS A 381 62.41 -29.68 26.60
C LYS A 381 61.16 -28.96 26.10
N LEU A 382 60.38 -29.57 25.21
CA LEU A 382 59.11 -28.99 24.72
C LEU A 382 58.07 -28.83 25.83
N LEU A 383 57.89 -29.82 26.70
CA LEU A 383 57.00 -29.70 27.87
C LEU A 383 57.44 -28.57 28.80
N LEU A 384 58.75 -28.41 29.01
CA LEU A 384 59.30 -27.34 29.84
C LEU A 384 59.10 -25.95 29.21
N VAL A 385 59.26 -25.84 27.90
CA VAL A 385 58.96 -24.61 27.14
C VAL A 385 57.49 -24.25 27.27
N GLY A 386 56.57 -25.22 27.13
CA GLY A 386 55.13 -25.01 27.33
C GLY A 386 54.80 -24.47 28.73
N VAL A 387 55.40 -25.05 29.77
CA VAL A 387 55.25 -24.57 31.16
C VAL A 387 55.83 -23.16 31.34
N GLY A 388 56.99 -22.88 30.76
CA GLY A 388 57.61 -21.55 30.82
C GLY A 388 56.74 -20.46 30.16
N LEU A 389 56.21 -20.74 28.98
CA LEU A 389 55.27 -19.85 28.29
C LEU A 389 53.97 -19.67 29.08
N ALA A 390 53.45 -20.73 29.70
CA ALA A 390 52.26 -20.64 30.54
C ALA A 390 52.46 -19.69 31.73
N PHE A 391 53.58 -19.79 32.46
CA PHE A 391 53.88 -18.86 33.56
C PHE A 391 54.08 -17.42 33.08
N LEU A 392 54.71 -17.22 31.91
CA LEU A 392 54.98 -15.90 31.36
C LEU A 392 53.71 -15.17 30.93
N PHE A 393 52.76 -15.87 30.30
CA PHE A 393 51.56 -15.26 29.70
C PHE A 393 50.28 -15.43 30.53
N SER A 394 50.28 -16.25 31.59
CA SER A 394 49.07 -16.50 32.39
C SER A 394 48.52 -15.23 33.05
N TRP A 395 49.37 -14.34 33.54
CA TRP A 395 48.91 -13.10 34.18
C TRP A 395 48.21 -12.15 33.18
N LEU A 396 48.67 -12.11 31.92
CA LEU A 396 48.04 -11.35 30.84
C LEU A 396 46.66 -11.92 30.48
N LEU A 397 46.55 -13.24 30.46
CA LEU A 397 45.28 -13.91 30.19
C LEU A 397 44.24 -13.65 31.29
N VAL A 398 44.65 -13.74 32.56
CA VAL A 398 43.79 -13.41 33.70
C VAL A 398 43.32 -11.97 33.63
N LEU A 399 44.23 -11.03 33.31
CA LEU A 399 43.90 -9.62 33.17
C LEU A 399 42.91 -9.35 32.03
N LEU A 400 43.10 -9.98 30.86
CA LEU A 400 42.16 -9.85 29.74
C LEU A 400 40.77 -10.38 30.11
N VAL A 401 40.69 -11.57 30.69
CA VAL A 401 39.41 -12.18 31.10
C VAL A 401 38.71 -11.28 32.10
N PHE A 402 39.42 -10.79 33.12
CA PHE A 402 38.87 -9.88 34.12
C PHE A 402 38.36 -8.58 33.49
N ALA A 403 39.14 -7.94 32.62
CA ALA A 403 38.72 -6.70 31.95
C ALA A 403 37.46 -6.91 31.09
N THR A 404 37.40 -8.01 30.33
CA THR A 404 36.21 -8.33 29.51
C THR A 404 35.00 -8.67 30.37
N PHE A 405 35.18 -9.36 31.50
CA PHE A 405 34.12 -9.67 32.45
C PHE A 405 33.56 -8.41 33.11
N LEU A 406 34.43 -7.51 33.56
CA LEU A 406 34.03 -6.25 34.19
C LEU A 406 33.21 -5.40 33.22
N VAL A 407 33.72 -5.18 32.00
CA VAL A 407 33.03 -4.38 30.98
C VAL A 407 31.74 -5.05 30.53
N GLY A 408 31.79 -6.34 30.14
CA GLY A 408 30.63 -7.07 29.64
C GLY A 408 29.53 -7.26 30.70
N GLY A 409 29.92 -7.53 31.94
CA GLY A 409 28.99 -7.72 33.06
C GLY A 409 28.27 -6.43 33.46
N ASN A 410 28.98 -5.30 33.45
CA ASN A 410 28.38 -3.98 33.66
C ASN A 410 27.39 -3.65 32.53
N ILE A 411 27.79 -3.83 31.27
CA ILE A 411 26.89 -3.58 30.12
C ILE A 411 25.62 -4.44 30.22
N GLN A 412 25.76 -5.74 30.51
CA GLN A 412 24.62 -6.64 30.62
C GLN A 412 23.63 -6.21 31.72
N THR A 413 24.15 -5.72 32.84
CA THR A 413 23.31 -5.43 34.02
C THR A 413 22.72 -4.03 33.98
N LEU A 414 23.54 -3.02 33.69
CA LEU A 414 23.13 -1.62 33.68
C LEU A 414 22.34 -1.25 32.43
N VAL A 415 22.64 -1.89 31.29
CA VAL A 415 22.04 -1.54 30.00
C VAL A 415 21.10 -2.64 29.51
N CYS A 416 21.61 -3.84 29.20
CA CYS A 416 20.80 -4.85 28.51
C CYS A 416 19.59 -5.31 29.33
N ARG A 417 19.77 -5.57 30.63
CA ARG A 417 18.69 -6.02 31.52
C ARG A 417 17.61 -4.95 31.70
N ASN A 418 18.03 -3.71 31.95
CA ASN A 418 17.11 -2.58 32.09
C ASN A 418 16.37 -2.28 30.77
N TRP A 419 17.02 -2.49 29.62
CA TRP A 419 16.41 -2.34 28.30
C TRP A 419 15.32 -3.38 28.06
N VAL A 420 15.61 -4.65 28.33
CA VAL A 420 14.63 -5.76 28.19
C VAL A 420 13.46 -5.60 29.16
N ASN A 421 13.73 -5.16 30.39
CA ASN A 421 12.70 -4.92 31.40
C ASN A 421 11.92 -3.61 31.19
N GLN A 422 12.28 -2.81 30.17
CA GLN A 422 11.74 -1.48 29.90
C GLN A 422 11.89 -0.48 31.07
N GLU A 423 12.77 -0.78 32.03
CA GLU A 423 13.03 0.07 33.19
C GLU A 423 13.83 1.33 32.84
N ILE A 424 14.44 1.38 31.65
CA ILE A 424 15.10 2.58 31.11
C ILE A 424 14.09 3.68 30.73
N TYR A 425 12.83 3.32 30.50
CA TYR A 425 11.77 4.26 30.07
C TYR A 425 10.88 4.73 31.23
N LYS A 426 11.14 4.25 32.45
CA LYS A 426 10.51 4.73 33.68
C LYS A 426 11.43 5.73 34.36
#